data_AF-A0A6J4Q1F0-F1
#
_entry.id   AF-A0A6J4Q1F0-F1
#
_cell.length_a   1.000
_cell.length_b   1.000
_cell.length_c   1.000
_cell.angle_alpha   90.00
_cell.angle_beta   90.00
_cell.angle_gamma   90.00
#
_symmetry.space_group_name_H-M   'P 1'
#
loop_
_entity.id
_entity.type
_entity.pdbx_description
1 polymer ?
#
loop_
_entity_poly.entity_id
_entity_poly.type
_entity_poly.pdbx_seq_one_letter_code
_entity_poly.pdbx_strand_id
1 'polypeptide(L)'
;MTKKPGIFPTFFISGFECSTFLWKDKKRRNLIAETQHDKCVREDYRHLRELGIAVAREGIPWAFVDRNGQYDFSSIDPMIAAMNESQILPIWDLCHYGYPDDLDPFSEEFTIRFADYCRAAAEYVVPRIRGPHFFTPINEMTFFSFIGGEWAWTAPYKNTKEDRYKLRVALCKAAIAGVKVIRKIEPEARMVNIDPLVQIVAPRDRPDLVEAAEHETFVDTFLAWDVLYGKEHPELGGSPEILDIVGANNYSFGQMEYREQGPHAALDPNDDRIKPLCELMKRVWERYRRPMIIGETSGLGSGRAAWLKDVMEESLAAVNEGMDLHGICLFPAIDMPDWHTGEWLHNGICDLEDCDGHLRRIPSENYVNELRRWQKELNRVTALDTDPFSDPVELQDVIDAARRLQFKPDQNWH
;
A
#
# COMPACT_ATOMS: atom_id res chain seq x y z
N MET A 1 -23.10 -1.58 -23.91
CA MET A 1 -22.25 -0.73 -23.05
C MET A 1 -20.81 -1.05 -23.40
N THR A 2 -19.94 -0.06 -23.54
CA THR A 2 -18.50 -0.28 -23.71
C THR A 2 -17.97 -0.99 -22.46
N LYS A 3 -17.43 -2.20 -22.63
CA LYS A 3 -16.75 -2.94 -21.55
C LYS A 3 -15.50 -2.17 -21.13
N LYS A 4 -15.37 -1.87 -19.83
CA LYS A 4 -14.18 -1.26 -19.25
C LYS A 4 -13.55 -2.32 -18.33
N PRO A 5 -12.58 -3.11 -18.83
CA PRO A 5 -11.98 -4.15 -18.02
C PRO A 5 -11.20 -3.52 -16.85
N GLY A 6 -11.30 -4.14 -15.68
CA GLY A 6 -10.47 -3.82 -14.52
C GLY A 6 -9.01 -4.22 -14.77
N ILE A 7 -8.11 -3.60 -14.01
CA ILE A 7 -6.68 -3.97 -14.01
C ILE A 7 -6.48 -5.32 -13.30
N PHE A 8 -7.30 -5.58 -12.28
CA PHE A 8 -7.22 -6.75 -11.42
C PHE A 8 -8.39 -7.72 -11.68
N PRO A 9 -8.19 -9.03 -11.46
CA PRO A 9 -9.24 -10.04 -11.55
C PRO A 9 -10.33 -9.89 -10.47
N THR A 10 -10.06 -9.17 -9.37
CA THR A 10 -11.03 -8.83 -8.33
C THR A 10 -10.93 -7.35 -7.96
N PHE A 11 -12.06 -6.73 -7.59
CA PHE A 11 -12.08 -5.33 -7.15
C PHE A 11 -11.54 -5.17 -5.72
N PHE A 12 -11.86 -6.13 -4.85
CA PHE A 12 -11.23 -6.23 -3.54
C PHE A 12 -9.87 -6.92 -3.69
N ILE A 13 -8.87 -6.28 -3.11
CA ILE A 13 -7.47 -6.70 -3.03
C ILE A 13 -7.16 -6.84 -1.53
N SER A 14 -6.13 -7.57 -1.17
CA SER A 14 -5.60 -7.55 0.20
C SER A 14 -4.07 -7.51 0.17
N GLY A 15 -3.43 -7.62 1.32
CA GLY A 15 -1.98 -7.61 1.43
C GLY A 15 -1.51 -8.03 2.80
N PHE A 16 -0.26 -8.44 2.89
CA PHE A 16 0.37 -8.86 4.14
C PHE A 16 1.40 -7.81 4.54
N GLU A 17 1.45 -7.48 5.83
CA GLU A 17 2.49 -6.61 6.36
C GLU A 17 3.85 -7.29 6.21
N CYS A 18 4.68 -6.74 5.32
CA CYS A 18 5.95 -7.32 4.89
C CYS A 18 7.16 -6.45 5.21
N SER A 19 7.00 -5.49 6.14
CA SER A 19 8.05 -4.63 6.62
C SER A 19 9.28 -5.40 7.11
N THR A 20 10.46 -4.90 6.75
CA THR A 20 11.76 -5.47 7.18
C THR A 20 12.75 -4.43 7.71
N PHE A 21 12.23 -3.34 8.27
CA PHE A 21 13.02 -2.22 8.75
C PHE A 21 13.98 -2.58 9.90
N LEU A 22 15.09 -1.84 9.98
CA LEU A 22 15.96 -1.84 11.16
C LEU A 22 15.40 -0.82 12.15
N TRP A 23 14.86 -1.28 13.27
CA TRP A 23 14.15 -0.44 14.23
C TRP A 23 15.11 0.41 15.08
N LYS A 24 14.59 1.35 15.86
CA LYS A 24 15.37 2.30 16.69
C LYS A 24 16.28 1.63 17.73
N ASP A 25 15.94 0.41 18.15
CA ASP A 25 16.77 -0.43 19.01
C ASP A 25 17.85 -1.22 18.24
N LYS A 26 18.01 -0.92 16.95
CA LYS A 26 18.96 -1.52 16.01
C LYS A 26 18.71 -3.01 15.76
N LYS A 27 17.50 -3.51 16.03
CA LYS A 27 17.09 -4.86 15.64
C LYS A 27 16.29 -4.83 14.36
N ARG A 28 16.58 -5.78 13.47
CA ARG A 28 15.81 -5.95 12.25
C ARG A 28 14.50 -6.64 12.57
N ARG A 29 13.40 -6.01 12.16
CA ARG A 29 12.06 -6.60 12.23
C ARG A 29 11.80 -7.42 10.99
N ASN A 30 10.95 -8.43 11.10
CA ASN A 30 10.50 -9.25 9.98
C ASN A 30 9.04 -9.59 10.22
N LEU A 31 8.15 -8.75 9.71
CA LEU A 31 6.73 -8.82 10.06
C LEU A 31 6.06 -10.08 9.47
N ILE A 32 6.56 -10.62 8.36
CA ILE A 32 6.15 -11.92 7.82
C ILE A 32 6.41 -13.04 8.84
N ALA A 33 7.59 -13.05 9.47
CA ALA A 33 7.92 -14.05 10.47
C ALA A 33 7.18 -13.81 11.80
N GLU A 34 7.00 -12.56 12.21
CA GLU A 34 6.29 -12.18 13.44
C GLU A 34 4.80 -12.54 13.39
N THR A 35 4.17 -12.43 12.22
CA THR A 35 2.79 -12.86 11.97
C THR A 35 2.67 -14.34 11.58
N GLN A 36 3.81 -15.04 11.46
CA GLN A 36 3.90 -16.42 10.97
C GLN A 36 3.25 -16.63 9.60
N HIS A 37 3.22 -15.60 8.76
CA HIS A 37 2.70 -15.71 7.39
C HIS A 37 3.53 -16.72 6.58
N ASP A 38 4.86 -16.69 6.73
CA ASP A 38 5.79 -17.67 6.11
C ASP A 38 5.42 -19.13 6.37
N LYS A 39 4.93 -19.42 7.59
CA LYS A 39 4.57 -20.78 8.02
C LYS A 39 3.16 -21.18 7.63
N CYS A 40 2.25 -20.23 7.45
CA CYS A 40 0.83 -20.51 7.22
C CYS A 40 0.30 -19.90 5.91
N VAL A 41 1.20 -19.55 4.99
CA VAL A 41 0.89 -18.95 3.69
C VAL A 41 -0.20 -19.69 2.89
N ARG A 42 -0.25 -21.02 3.01
CA ARG A 42 -1.29 -21.85 2.38
C ARG A 42 -2.68 -21.65 2.98
N GLU A 43 -2.76 -21.46 4.30
CA GLU A 43 -4.00 -21.11 4.98
C GLU A 43 -4.41 -19.68 4.62
N ASP A 44 -3.46 -18.74 4.68
CA ASP A 44 -3.72 -17.32 4.43
C ASP A 44 -4.26 -17.05 3.01
N TYR A 45 -3.65 -17.62 1.97
CA TYR A 45 -4.16 -17.45 0.60
C TYR A 45 -5.45 -18.23 0.33
N ARG A 46 -5.69 -19.34 1.02
CA ARG A 46 -6.98 -20.04 0.94
C ARG A 46 -8.08 -19.19 1.58
N HIS A 47 -7.82 -18.50 2.69
CA HIS A 47 -8.76 -17.55 3.26
C HIS A 47 -9.09 -16.43 2.28
N LEU A 48 -8.09 -15.82 1.61
CA LEU A 48 -8.36 -14.81 0.57
C LEU A 48 -9.22 -15.38 -0.57
N ARG A 49 -8.93 -16.61 -1.02
CA ARG A 49 -9.72 -17.32 -2.04
C ARG A 49 -11.17 -17.52 -1.60
N GLU A 50 -11.39 -17.97 -0.37
CA GLU A 50 -12.72 -18.16 0.22
C GLU A 50 -13.45 -16.83 0.44
N LEU A 51 -12.73 -15.73 0.54
CA LEU A 51 -13.27 -14.37 0.57
C LEU A 51 -13.55 -13.78 -0.82
N GLY A 52 -13.17 -14.45 -1.91
CA GLY A 52 -13.34 -13.91 -3.26
C GLY A 52 -12.32 -12.81 -3.59
N ILE A 53 -11.13 -12.86 -2.98
CA ILE A 53 -10.01 -11.94 -3.23
C ILE A 53 -8.93 -12.72 -3.99
N ALA A 54 -8.62 -12.29 -5.22
CA ALA A 54 -7.65 -12.94 -6.09
C ALA A 54 -6.32 -12.19 -6.21
N VAL A 55 -6.14 -11.10 -5.46
CA VAL A 55 -4.93 -10.28 -5.50
C VAL A 55 -4.44 -10.00 -4.09
N ALA A 56 -3.14 -10.24 -3.87
CA ALA A 56 -2.48 -9.95 -2.61
C ALA A 56 -1.21 -9.13 -2.85
N ARG A 57 -1.00 -8.08 -2.06
CA ARG A 57 0.33 -7.49 -1.90
C ARG A 57 1.20 -8.42 -1.08
N GLU A 58 2.35 -8.80 -1.62
CA GLU A 58 3.28 -9.76 -1.01
C GLU A 58 4.71 -9.23 -1.08
N GLY A 59 5.46 -9.40 0.01
CA GLY A 59 6.82 -8.90 0.12
C GLY A 59 7.86 -9.83 -0.48
N ILE A 60 8.82 -9.26 -1.22
CA ILE A 60 10.13 -9.88 -1.41
C ILE A 60 11.09 -9.16 -0.45
N PRO A 61 11.55 -9.80 0.63
CA PRO A 61 12.24 -9.10 1.70
C PRO A 61 13.70 -8.81 1.32
N TRP A 62 13.98 -7.68 0.66
CA TRP A 62 15.29 -7.33 0.09
C TRP A 62 16.46 -7.56 1.07
N ALA A 63 16.32 -7.10 2.32
CA ALA A 63 17.33 -7.24 3.36
C ALA A 63 17.70 -8.69 3.71
N PHE A 64 16.85 -9.67 3.38
CA PHE A 64 17.05 -11.09 3.68
C PHE A 64 17.44 -11.92 2.46
N VAL A 65 17.03 -11.51 1.26
CA VAL A 65 17.35 -12.23 0.02
C VAL A 65 18.68 -11.80 -0.60
N ASP A 66 19.14 -10.58 -0.32
CA ASP A 66 20.44 -10.08 -0.80
C ASP A 66 21.59 -10.58 0.10
N ARG A 67 22.50 -11.36 -0.50
CA ARG A 67 23.75 -11.85 0.09
C ARG A 67 24.94 -11.15 -0.52
N ASN A 68 25.00 -9.82 -0.38
CA ASN A 68 26.12 -8.97 -0.82
C ASN A 68 26.51 -9.20 -2.28
N GLY A 69 25.57 -9.07 -3.19
CA GLY A 69 25.83 -9.38 -4.60
C GLY A 69 24.83 -10.37 -5.18
N GLN A 70 24.54 -11.36 -4.37
CA GLN A 70 23.99 -12.64 -4.79
C GLN A 70 22.65 -12.85 -4.12
N TYR A 71 21.62 -13.20 -4.89
CA TYR A 71 20.26 -13.27 -4.36
C TYR A 71 19.85 -14.72 -4.10
N ASP A 72 19.30 -14.99 -2.91
CA ASP A 72 18.63 -16.25 -2.57
C ASP A 72 17.15 -15.98 -2.30
N PHE A 73 16.32 -16.34 -3.27
CA PHE A 73 14.87 -16.18 -3.22
C PHE A 73 14.14 -17.45 -2.72
N SER A 74 14.86 -18.47 -2.24
CA SER A 74 14.21 -19.71 -1.78
C SER A 74 13.22 -19.50 -0.63
N SER A 75 13.33 -18.40 0.11
CA SER A 75 12.37 -18.02 1.17
C SER A 75 10.96 -17.74 0.64
N ILE A 76 10.80 -17.36 -0.65
CA ILE A 76 9.49 -17.08 -1.25
C ILE A 76 8.95 -18.24 -2.10
N ASP A 77 9.67 -19.37 -2.20
CA ASP A 77 9.19 -20.57 -2.89
C ASP A 77 7.85 -21.11 -2.33
N PRO A 78 7.66 -21.20 -1.00
CA PRO A 78 6.38 -21.61 -0.42
C PRO A 78 5.24 -20.66 -0.78
N MET A 79 5.51 -19.34 -0.82
CA MET A 79 4.55 -18.31 -1.19
C MET A 79 4.12 -18.49 -2.65
N ILE A 80 5.09 -18.62 -3.57
CA ILE A 80 4.82 -18.84 -4.99
C ILE A 80 3.97 -20.10 -5.21
N ALA A 81 4.31 -21.20 -4.54
CA ALA A 81 3.54 -22.44 -4.64
C ALA A 81 2.10 -22.25 -4.14
N ALA A 82 1.92 -21.61 -2.98
CA ALA A 82 0.61 -21.38 -2.39
C ALA A 82 -0.24 -20.40 -3.22
N MET A 83 0.36 -19.35 -3.81
CA MET A 83 -0.31 -18.42 -4.72
C MET A 83 -0.84 -19.15 -5.95
N ASN A 84 0.00 -19.97 -6.58
CA ASN A 84 -0.39 -20.76 -7.75
C ASN A 84 -1.54 -21.74 -7.43
N GLU A 85 -1.51 -22.40 -6.27
CA GLU A 85 -2.59 -23.31 -5.86
C GLU A 85 -3.90 -22.58 -5.55
N SER A 86 -3.82 -21.39 -4.95
CA SER A 86 -4.99 -20.60 -4.57
C SER A 86 -5.49 -19.67 -5.68
N GLN A 87 -4.74 -19.58 -6.79
CA GLN A 87 -4.94 -18.64 -7.90
C GLN A 87 -4.91 -17.17 -7.43
N ILE A 88 -3.97 -16.84 -6.56
CA ILE A 88 -3.71 -15.48 -6.09
C ILE A 88 -2.65 -14.83 -6.98
N LEU A 89 -2.94 -13.62 -7.43
CA LEU A 89 -2.02 -12.76 -8.15
C LEU A 89 -1.24 -11.86 -7.17
N PRO A 90 0.09 -11.84 -7.21
CA PRO A 90 0.87 -10.93 -6.40
C PRO A 90 0.92 -9.52 -6.99
N ILE A 91 0.89 -8.54 -6.10
CA ILE A 91 1.58 -7.26 -6.28
C ILE A 91 2.85 -7.37 -5.43
N TRP A 92 4.01 -7.57 -6.07
CA TRP A 92 5.27 -7.80 -5.36
C TRP A 92 5.81 -6.49 -4.78
N ASP A 93 5.80 -6.39 -3.45
CA ASP A 93 6.40 -5.29 -2.69
C ASP A 93 7.89 -5.58 -2.48
N LEU A 94 8.74 -4.81 -3.18
CA LEU A 94 10.17 -5.11 -3.27
C LEU A 94 10.98 -4.49 -2.14
N CYS A 95 10.49 -3.40 -1.54
CA CYS A 95 11.15 -2.69 -0.44
C CYS A 95 10.11 -2.03 0.46
N HIS A 96 9.74 -2.75 1.52
CA HIS A 96 8.86 -2.27 2.57
C HIS A 96 9.71 -1.88 3.79
N TYR A 97 10.25 -0.66 3.74
CA TYR A 97 11.12 -0.01 4.75
C TYR A 97 12.44 -0.72 5.10
N GLY A 98 12.78 -1.81 4.43
CA GLY A 98 13.96 -2.63 4.74
C GLY A 98 14.89 -2.82 3.56
N TYR A 99 16.18 -2.62 3.81
CA TYR A 99 17.28 -2.81 2.87
C TYR A 99 18.49 -3.44 3.60
N PRO A 100 19.45 -4.04 2.85
CA PRO A 100 20.66 -4.63 3.41
C PRO A 100 21.45 -3.71 4.34
N ASP A 101 21.97 -4.26 5.44
CA ASP A 101 22.63 -3.52 6.54
C ASP A 101 23.88 -2.74 6.09
N ASP A 102 24.53 -3.18 5.02
CA ASP A 102 25.78 -2.61 4.50
C ASP A 102 25.57 -1.45 3.52
N LEU A 103 24.32 -1.17 3.10
CA LEU A 103 24.03 -0.10 2.16
C LEU A 103 23.72 1.23 2.85
N ASP A 104 24.24 2.30 2.26
CA ASP A 104 23.83 3.67 2.58
C ASP A 104 22.80 4.16 1.55
N PRO A 105 21.54 4.45 1.94
CA PRO A 105 20.51 4.90 1.01
C PRO A 105 20.83 6.24 0.32
N PHE A 106 21.80 7.02 0.80
CA PHE A 106 22.24 8.26 0.15
C PHE A 106 23.29 8.04 -0.95
N SER A 107 23.79 6.81 -1.11
CA SER A 107 24.85 6.48 -2.06
C SER A 107 24.32 6.08 -3.44
N GLU A 108 25.14 6.26 -4.47
CA GLU A 108 24.84 5.72 -5.81
C GLU A 108 24.77 4.18 -5.80
N GLU A 109 25.58 3.54 -4.95
CA GLU A 109 25.60 2.08 -4.83
C GLU A 109 24.24 1.53 -4.40
N PHE A 110 23.52 2.21 -3.50
CA PHE A 110 22.16 1.81 -3.12
C PHE A 110 21.23 1.73 -4.33
N THR A 111 21.27 2.72 -5.22
CA THR A 111 20.45 2.74 -6.44
C THR A 111 20.84 1.59 -7.38
N ILE A 112 22.15 1.37 -7.58
CA ILE A 112 22.66 0.31 -8.46
C ILE A 112 22.26 -1.07 -7.92
N ARG A 113 22.54 -1.30 -6.64
CA ARG A 113 22.24 -2.55 -5.92
C ARG A 113 20.74 -2.84 -5.93
N PHE A 114 19.91 -1.83 -5.66
CA PHE A 114 18.45 -1.98 -5.69
C PHE A 114 17.93 -2.32 -7.08
N ALA A 115 18.49 -1.72 -8.14
CA ALA A 115 18.12 -2.06 -9.51
C ALA A 115 18.55 -3.50 -9.85
N ASP A 116 19.76 -3.93 -9.49
CA ASP A 116 20.19 -5.32 -9.69
C ASP A 116 19.29 -6.32 -8.95
N TYR A 117 18.85 -5.97 -7.74
CA TYR A 117 17.90 -6.75 -6.97
C TYR A 117 16.53 -6.82 -7.66
N CYS A 118 15.97 -5.69 -8.06
CA CYS A 118 14.71 -5.62 -8.81
C CYS A 118 14.74 -6.50 -10.07
N ARG A 119 15.84 -6.45 -10.82
CA ARG A 119 16.05 -7.30 -12.00
C ARG A 119 16.04 -8.78 -11.64
N ALA A 120 16.82 -9.18 -10.64
CA ALA A 120 16.91 -10.58 -10.22
C ALA A 120 15.57 -11.10 -9.65
N ALA A 121 14.84 -10.27 -8.90
CA ALA A 121 13.51 -10.59 -8.39
C ALA A 121 12.51 -10.81 -9.54
N ALA A 122 12.48 -9.92 -10.54
CA ALA A 122 11.64 -10.09 -11.72
C ALA A 122 12.00 -11.35 -12.52
N GLU A 123 13.29 -11.59 -12.80
CA GLU A 123 13.78 -12.81 -13.46
C GLU A 123 13.35 -14.08 -12.71
N TYR A 124 13.26 -14.00 -11.38
CA TYR A 124 12.85 -15.12 -10.54
C TYR A 124 11.32 -15.35 -10.56
N VAL A 125 10.50 -14.32 -10.32
CA VAL A 125 9.06 -14.50 -10.10
C VAL A 125 8.23 -14.58 -11.39
N VAL A 126 8.60 -13.83 -12.44
CA VAL A 126 7.85 -13.74 -13.71
C VAL A 126 7.59 -15.11 -14.33
N PRO A 127 8.58 -16.02 -14.49
CA PRO A 127 8.33 -17.34 -15.09
C PRO A 127 7.61 -18.33 -14.17
N ARG A 128 7.45 -18.02 -12.88
CA ARG A 128 6.92 -18.94 -11.86
C ARG A 128 5.48 -18.63 -11.45
N ILE A 129 4.95 -17.47 -11.83
CA ILE A 129 3.57 -17.05 -11.56
C ILE A 129 2.93 -16.51 -12.83
N ARG A 130 1.65 -16.85 -13.00
CA ARG A 130 0.82 -16.37 -14.12
C ARG A 130 0.74 -14.84 -14.10
N GLY A 131 0.95 -14.21 -15.26
CA GLY A 131 0.71 -12.78 -15.43
C GLY A 131 -0.78 -12.40 -15.44
N PRO A 132 -1.13 -11.10 -15.42
CA PRO A 132 -0.24 -9.94 -15.51
C PRO A 132 0.62 -9.74 -14.25
N HIS A 133 1.82 -9.17 -14.38
CA HIS A 133 2.76 -9.00 -13.27
C HIS A 133 2.74 -7.57 -12.72
N PHE A 134 2.61 -7.47 -11.40
CA PHE A 134 2.55 -6.19 -10.69
C PHE A 134 3.67 -6.08 -9.65
N PHE A 135 4.21 -4.87 -9.50
CA PHE A 135 5.28 -4.59 -8.55
C PHE A 135 5.05 -3.25 -7.85
N THR A 136 5.43 -3.18 -6.57
CA THR A 136 5.62 -1.93 -5.82
C THR A 136 7.13 -1.83 -5.55
N PRO A 137 7.87 -0.97 -6.27
CA PRO A 137 9.32 -0.89 -6.10
C PRO A 137 9.71 -0.53 -4.66
N ILE A 138 9.18 0.57 -4.12
CA ILE A 138 9.42 0.99 -2.74
C ILE A 138 8.09 1.45 -2.15
N ASN A 139 7.68 0.86 -1.03
CA ASN A 139 6.46 1.23 -0.33
C ASN A 139 6.63 2.57 0.38
N GLU A 140 5.60 3.42 0.27
CA GLU A 140 5.44 4.68 0.98
C GLU A 140 6.73 5.50 1.15
N MET A 141 7.36 5.91 0.06
CA MET A 141 8.60 6.70 0.12
C MET A 141 8.43 7.98 0.95
N THR A 142 7.22 8.54 1.02
CA THR A 142 6.91 9.71 1.85
C THR A 142 6.96 9.38 3.33
N PHE A 143 6.35 8.27 3.76
CA PHE A 143 6.39 7.84 5.16
C PHE A 143 7.74 7.26 5.55
N PHE A 144 8.36 6.46 4.67
CA PHE A 144 9.68 5.89 4.91
C PHE A 144 10.72 6.99 5.15
N SER A 145 10.72 8.04 4.32
CA SER A 145 11.65 9.14 4.50
C SER A 145 11.35 9.95 5.76
N PHE A 146 10.11 10.00 6.22
CA PHE A 146 9.74 10.62 7.50
C PHE A 146 10.29 9.81 8.69
N ILE A 147 10.00 8.51 8.77
CA ILE A 147 10.40 7.68 9.91
C ILE A 147 11.91 7.42 9.98
N GLY A 148 12.59 7.35 8.83
CA GLY A 148 14.04 7.09 8.74
C GLY A 148 14.91 8.34 8.56
N GLY A 149 14.35 9.41 7.98
CA GLY A 149 15.04 10.64 7.62
C GLY A 149 14.88 11.79 8.62
N GLU A 150 13.76 11.86 9.34
CA GLU A 150 13.46 12.95 10.28
C GLU A 150 13.25 12.47 11.72
N TRP A 151 12.70 11.26 11.91
CA TRP A 151 12.32 10.77 13.25
C TRP A 151 13.25 9.74 13.85
N ALA A 152 14.21 9.26 13.08
CA ALA A 152 15.16 8.22 13.48
C ALA A 152 14.51 6.98 14.13
N TRP A 153 13.29 6.63 13.72
CA TRP A 153 12.63 5.39 14.16
C TRP A 153 13.20 4.18 13.45
N THR A 154 13.60 4.34 12.19
CA THR A 154 14.23 3.31 11.36
C THR A 154 15.54 3.79 10.75
N ALA A 155 16.36 2.87 10.25
CA ALA A 155 17.52 3.22 9.43
C ALA A 155 17.09 4.09 8.23
N PRO A 156 17.85 5.14 7.85
CA PRO A 156 19.22 5.47 8.27
C PRO A 156 19.36 6.32 9.54
N TYR A 157 18.32 6.46 10.35
CA TYR A 157 18.33 7.15 11.65
C TYR A 157 18.75 8.62 11.60
N LYS A 158 18.31 9.33 10.56
CA LYS A 158 18.51 10.77 10.46
C LYS A 158 17.40 11.51 11.20
N ASN A 159 17.66 12.78 11.50
CA ASN A 159 16.85 13.56 12.43
C ASN A 159 16.60 15.01 11.96
N THR A 160 16.59 15.24 10.65
CA THR A 160 16.37 16.57 10.08
C THR A 160 15.40 16.52 8.90
N LYS A 161 14.65 17.60 8.68
CA LYS A 161 13.81 17.75 7.47
C LYS A 161 14.63 17.69 6.18
N GLU A 162 15.87 18.18 6.21
CA GLU A 162 16.79 18.11 5.07
C GLU A 162 17.16 16.65 4.72
N ASP A 163 17.43 15.82 5.72
CA ASP A 163 17.72 14.41 5.51
C ASP A 163 16.47 13.63 5.06
N ARG A 164 15.27 13.94 5.57
CA ARG A 164 14.00 13.40 5.03
C ARG A 164 13.84 13.71 3.55
N TYR A 165 14.08 14.96 3.14
CA TYR A 165 14.01 15.34 1.73
C TYR A 165 15.03 14.56 0.88
N LYS A 166 16.31 14.53 1.30
CA LYS A 166 17.37 13.78 0.59
C LYS A 166 17.06 12.30 0.48
N LEU A 167 16.57 11.69 1.57
CA LEU A 167 16.22 10.28 1.61
C LEU A 167 15.06 9.99 0.67
N ARG A 168 14.02 10.83 0.66
CA ARG A 168 12.88 10.67 -0.26
C ARG A 168 13.34 10.69 -1.71
N VAL A 169 14.14 11.67 -2.11
CA VAL A 169 14.65 11.78 -3.48
C VAL A 169 15.53 10.58 -3.85
N ALA A 170 16.37 10.09 -2.93
CA ALA A 170 17.19 8.91 -3.15
C ALA A 170 16.36 7.63 -3.32
N LEU A 171 15.30 7.45 -2.51
CA LEU A 171 14.35 6.36 -2.67
C LEU A 171 13.62 6.45 -4.02
N CYS A 172 13.15 7.63 -4.43
CA CYS A 172 12.53 7.81 -5.74
C CYS A 172 13.48 7.47 -6.89
N LYS A 173 14.75 7.88 -6.80
CA LYS A 173 15.79 7.54 -7.78
C LYS A 173 15.97 6.02 -7.89
N ALA A 174 16.05 5.33 -6.74
CA ALA A 174 16.14 3.87 -6.70
C ALA A 174 14.89 3.19 -7.28
N ALA A 175 13.69 3.64 -6.91
CA ALA A 175 12.42 3.16 -7.45
C ALA A 175 12.37 3.28 -8.97
N ILE A 176 12.70 4.44 -9.54
CA ILE A 176 12.75 4.65 -11.00
C ILE A 176 13.73 3.68 -11.67
N ALA A 177 14.91 3.48 -11.09
CA ALA A 177 15.90 2.54 -11.61
C ALA A 177 15.36 1.10 -11.59
N GLY A 178 14.71 0.69 -10.50
CA GLY A 178 14.03 -0.60 -10.34
C GLY A 178 12.95 -0.84 -11.40
N VAL A 179 12.06 0.14 -11.63
CA VAL A 179 11.02 0.05 -12.67
C VAL A 179 11.64 -0.17 -14.05
N LYS A 180 12.69 0.58 -14.39
CA LYS A 180 13.35 0.51 -15.71
C LYS A 180 13.96 -0.87 -15.97
N VAL A 181 14.50 -1.53 -14.96
CA VAL A 181 15.10 -2.87 -15.14
C VAL A 181 14.05 -3.98 -15.09
N ILE A 182 13.00 -3.86 -14.26
CA ILE A 182 11.87 -4.81 -14.27
C ILE A 182 11.24 -4.85 -15.67
N ARG A 183 10.99 -3.69 -16.28
CA ARG A 183 10.42 -3.61 -17.64
C ARG A 183 11.34 -4.08 -18.77
N LYS A 184 12.64 -4.30 -18.51
CA LYS A 184 13.51 -5.01 -19.46
C LYS A 184 13.28 -6.52 -19.43
N ILE A 185 12.79 -7.05 -18.31
CA ILE A 185 12.49 -8.48 -18.11
C ILE A 185 11.06 -8.76 -18.54
N GLU A 186 10.11 -7.97 -18.06
CA GLU A 186 8.68 -8.07 -18.38
C GLU A 186 8.17 -6.71 -18.85
N PRO A 187 8.13 -6.46 -20.18
CA PRO A 187 7.74 -5.16 -20.74
C PRO A 187 6.34 -4.69 -20.35
N GLU A 188 5.41 -5.62 -20.08
CA GLU A 188 4.02 -5.31 -19.70
C GLU A 188 3.84 -5.22 -18.17
N ALA A 189 4.93 -5.35 -17.39
CA ALA A 189 4.87 -5.22 -15.94
C ALA A 189 4.34 -3.85 -15.53
N ARG A 190 3.38 -3.86 -14.61
CA ARG A 190 2.70 -2.67 -14.10
C ARG A 190 3.20 -2.33 -12.70
N MET A 191 3.35 -1.04 -12.43
CA MET A 191 3.84 -0.54 -11.15
C MET A 191 2.66 0.00 -10.34
N VAL A 192 2.54 -0.46 -9.09
CA VAL A 192 1.56 0.04 -8.13
C VAL A 192 2.35 0.84 -7.10
N ASN A 193 2.44 2.16 -7.29
CA ASN A 193 3.23 3.01 -6.42
C ASN A 193 2.39 3.49 -5.25
N ILE A 194 2.70 2.95 -4.08
CA ILE A 194 1.98 3.17 -2.83
C ILE A 194 2.56 4.36 -2.07
N ASP A 195 1.71 5.29 -1.62
CA ASP A 195 2.08 6.39 -0.73
C ASP A 195 0.84 6.90 0.05
N PRO A 196 1.00 7.53 1.23
CA PRO A 196 -0.12 7.90 2.09
C PRO A 196 -0.84 9.16 1.60
N LEU A 197 -2.16 9.16 1.75
CA LEU A 197 -2.97 10.37 1.73
C LEU A 197 -2.77 11.11 3.05
N VAL A 198 -2.08 12.24 2.99
CA VAL A 198 -1.86 13.10 4.13
C VAL A 198 -2.55 14.44 3.93
N GLN A 199 -3.25 14.90 4.96
CA GLN A 199 -3.73 16.27 5.06
C GLN A 199 -3.29 16.88 6.37
N ILE A 200 -2.67 18.04 6.30
CA ILE A 200 -2.23 18.81 7.45
C ILE A 200 -3.01 20.13 7.52
N VAL A 201 -3.57 20.43 8.69
CA VAL A 201 -4.29 21.69 8.96
C VAL A 201 -3.59 22.47 10.06
N ALA A 202 -3.58 23.79 9.98
CA ALA A 202 -3.00 24.62 11.03
C ALA A 202 -3.84 24.54 12.34
N PRO A 203 -3.22 24.70 13.52
CA PRO A 203 -3.95 24.91 14.77
C PRO A 203 -4.89 26.11 14.66
N ARG A 204 -6.09 26.00 15.24
CA ARG A 204 -7.14 27.03 15.10
C ARG A 204 -6.72 28.41 15.62
N ASP A 205 -5.86 28.44 16.63
CA ASP A 205 -5.31 29.64 17.25
C ASP A 205 -4.00 30.13 16.62
N ARG A 206 -3.52 29.48 15.55
CA ARG A 206 -2.27 29.79 14.83
C ARG A 206 -2.50 29.97 13.32
N PRO A 207 -3.28 30.99 12.90
CA PRO A 207 -3.49 31.28 11.47
C PRO A 207 -2.20 31.63 10.73
N ASP A 208 -1.15 32.03 11.45
CA ASP A 208 0.19 32.25 10.91
C ASP A 208 0.86 30.97 10.38
N LEU A 209 0.37 29.78 10.76
CA LEU A 209 0.91 28.49 10.32
C LEU A 209 0.16 27.87 9.15
N VAL A 210 -0.86 28.53 8.59
CA VAL A 210 -1.69 28.00 7.49
C VAL A 210 -0.82 27.66 6.27
N GLU A 211 0.07 28.57 5.86
CA GLU A 211 0.94 28.34 4.70
C GLU A 211 1.87 27.13 4.91
N ALA A 212 2.39 26.94 6.13
CA ALA A 212 3.25 25.79 6.45
C ALA A 212 2.47 24.46 6.40
N ALA A 213 1.24 24.42 6.93
CA ALA A 213 0.37 23.25 6.87
C ALA A 213 -0.06 22.92 5.43
N GLU A 214 -0.37 23.94 4.63
CA GLU A 214 -0.67 23.78 3.20
C GLU A 214 0.55 23.25 2.43
N HIS A 215 1.75 23.73 2.74
CA HIS A 215 2.98 23.22 2.14
C HIS A 215 3.20 21.73 2.43
N GLU A 216 3.04 21.28 3.68
CA GLU A 216 3.15 19.85 4.03
C GLU A 216 2.10 19.02 3.27
N THR A 217 0.86 19.52 3.12
CA THR A 217 -0.24 18.85 2.42
C THR A 217 -0.04 18.76 0.91
N PHE A 218 0.33 19.86 0.25
CA PHE A 218 0.26 19.98 -1.20
C PHE A 218 1.61 19.89 -1.91
N VAL A 219 2.71 20.03 -1.17
CA VAL A 219 4.08 19.97 -1.71
C VAL A 219 4.84 18.78 -1.13
N ASP A 220 4.99 18.70 0.19
CA ASP A 220 5.82 17.65 0.80
C ASP A 220 5.25 16.25 0.55
N THR A 221 3.97 16.07 0.85
CA THR A 221 3.25 14.79 0.71
C THR A 221 3.27 14.26 -0.73
N PHE A 222 3.23 15.15 -1.73
CA PHE A 222 3.16 14.77 -3.14
C PHE A 222 4.54 14.58 -3.79
N LEU A 223 5.63 14.97 -3.12
CA LEU A 223 6.95 15.02 -3.73
C LEU A 223 7.38 13.67 -4.32
N ALA A 224 7.14 12.55 -3.63
CA ALA A 224 7.57 11.25 -4.15
C ALA A 224 6.84 10.87 -5.45
N TRP A 225 5.51 10.99 -5.49
CA TRP A 225 4.74 10.77 -6.72
C TRP A 225 5.06 11.79 -7.81
N ASP A 226 5.36 13.04 -7.47
CA ASP A 226 5.78 14.06 -8.44
C ASP A 226 7.13 13.73 -9.08
N VAL A 227 8.08 13.18 -8.32
CA VAL A 227 9.35 12.68 -8.86
C VAL A 227 9.12 11.47 -9.76
N LEU A 228 8.32 10.49 -9.31
CA LEU A 228 8.00 9.31 -10.13
C LEU A 228 7.27 9.69 -11.43
N TYR A 229 6.36 10.67 -11.38
CA TYR A 229 5.63 11.17 -12.54
C TYR A 229 6.50 12.03 -13.47
N GLY A 230 7.63 12.57 -12.97
CA GLY A 230 8.52 13.46 -13.72
C GLY A 230 8.14 14.94 -13.68
N LYS A 231 7.33 15.37 -12.69
CA LYS A 231 7.06 16.80 -12.42
C LYS A 231 8.19 17.46 -11.64
N GLU A 232 8.76 16.73 -10.70
CA GLU A 232 9.91 17.14 -9.90
C GLU A 232 11.11 16.25 -10.23
N HIS A 233 12.32 16.78 -10.12
CA HIS A 233 13.56 16.06 -10.44
C HIS A 233 13.54 15.25 -11.76
N PRO A 234 13.16 15.88 -12.90
CA PRO A 234 13.01 15.17 -14.18
C PRO A 234 14.31 14.50 -14.65
N GLU A 235 15.48 14.96 -14.18
CA GLU A 235 16.78 14.34 -14.43
C GLU A 235 16.90 12.89 -13.93
N LEU A 236 16.06 12.49 -12.96
CA LEU A 236 15.99 11.09 -12.47
C LEU A 236 15.25 10.19 -13.46
N GLY A 237 14.52 10.79 -14.40
CA GLY A 237 13.81 10.11 -15.49
C GLY A 237 12.54 9.41 -15.04
N GLY A 238 11.77 10.06 -14.17
CA GLY A 238 10.37 9.75 -13.93
C GLY A 238 9.50 10.08 -15.15
N SER A 239 8.32 9.48 -15.21
CA SER A 239 7.31 9.72 -16.25
C SER A 239 5.92 9.25 -15.76
N PRO A 240 4.82 9.65 -16.42
CA PRO A 240 3.49 9.14 -16.07
C PRO A 240 3.42 7.60 -16.08
N GLU A 241 4.19 6.94 -16.94
CA GLU A 241 4.31 5.48 -17.03
C GLU A 241 5.20 4.90 -15.93
N ILE A 242 6.11 5.66 -15.33
CA ILE A 242 6.87 5.19 -14.15
C ILE A 242 5.99 5.23 -12.90
N LEU A 243 5.19 6.30 -12.71
CA LEU A 243 4.18 6.33 -11.64
C LEU A 243 3.11 5.25 -11.87
N ASP A 244 2.69 5.07 -13.12
CA ASP A 244 1.79 4.01 -13.59
C ASP A 244 0.41 3.95 -12.91
N ILE A 245 0.27 3.21 -11.82
CA ILE A 245 -0.94 3.07 -10.99
C ILE A 245 -0.66 3.71 -9.62
N VAL A 246 -1.54 4.60 -9.20
CA VAL A 246 -1.43 5.30 -7.91
C VAL A 246 -2.16 4.50 -6.84
N GLY A 247 -1.44 4.02 -5.82
CA GLY A 247 -2.04 3.39 -4.65
C GLY A 247 -2.05 4.32 -3.46
N ALA A 248 -3.21 4.86 -3.15
CA ALA A 248 -3.38 5.84 -2.09
C ALA A 248 -3.68 5.14 -0.76
N ASN A 249 -2.77 5.21 0.21
CA ASN A 249 -3.03 4.66 1.55
C ASN A 249 -3.94 5.61 2.32
N ASN A 250 -4.99 5.08 2.93
CA ASN A 250 -5.96 5.86 3.67
C ASN A 250 -6.21 5.26 5.05
N TYR A 251 -5.94 6.06 6.08
CA TYR A 251 -6.15 5.71 7.48
C TYR A 251 -6.71 6.92 8.22
N SER A 252 -7.41 6.67 9.34
CA SER A 252 -8.01 7.73 10.17
C SER A 252 -6.96 8.73 10.67
N PHE A 253 -5.72 8.29 10.88
CA PHE A 253 -4.60 9.13 11.30
C PHE A 253 -3.88 9.88 10.17
N GLY A 254 -4.35 9.76 8.91
CA GLY A 254 -3.77 10.48 7.76
C GLY A 254 -4.10 11.99 7.73
N GLN A 255 -5.06 12.43 8.54
CA GLN A 255 -5.44 13.84 8.66
C GLN A 255 -5.04 14.38 10.02
N MET A 256 -4.19 15.41 10.02
CA MET A 256 -3.45 15.83 11.20
C MET A 256 -3.43 17.34 11.39
N GLU A 257 -3.28 17.78 12.63
CA GLU A 257 -2.98 19.15 12.99
C GLU A 257 -1.46 19.40 12.99
N TYR A 258 -1.05 20.47 12.31
CA TYR A 258 0.33 20.89 12.16
C TYR A 258 0.97 21.19 13.52
N ARG A 259 2.23 20.78 13.65
CA ARG A 259 3.08 21.08 14.80
C ARG A 259 4.44 21.50 14.31
N GLU A 260 4.96 22.61 14.85
CA GLU A 260 6.30 23.09 14.56
C GLU A 260 7.39 22.17 15.17
N GLN A 261 7.04 21.45 16.24
CA GLN A 261 7.90 20.50 16.94
C GLN A 261 7.12 19.22 17.22
N GLY A 262 7.78 18.07 17.10
CA GLY A 262 7.08 16.78 17.22
C GLY A 262 6.45 16.34 15.91
N PRO A 263 6.05 15.06 15.80
CA PRO A 263 5.21 14.63 14.70
C PRO A 263 3.86 15.35 14.79
N HIS A 264 3.24 15.61 13.64
CA HIS A 264 1.88 16.14 13.59
C HIS A 264 0.91 15.23 14.36
N ALA A 265 -0.16 15.81 14.90
CA ALA A 265 -1.14 15.04 15.68
C ALA A 265 -2.30 14.64 14.79
N ALA A 266 -2.73 13.39 14.82
CA ALA A 266 -4.02 13.01 14.23
C ALA A 266 -5.13 13.91 14.77
N LEU A 267 -6.04 14.33 13.89
CA LEU A 267 -7.23 15.07 14.28
C LEU A 267 -8.14 14.18 15.15
N ASP A 268 -8.88 14.80 16.07
CA ASP A 268 -9.97 14.10 16.76
C ASP A 268 -11.00 13.65 15.70
N PRO A 269 -11.59 12.44 15.81
CA PRO A 269 -12.61 12.01 14.85
C PRO A 269 -13.72 13.04 14.66
N ASN A 270 -14.11 13.80 15.68
CA ASN A 270 -15.18 14.79 15.55
C ASN A 270 -14.70 16.17 15.04
N ASP A 271 -13.46 16.30 14.57
CA ASP A 271 -12.92 17.57 14.09
C ASP A 271 -13.50 17.93 12.71
N ASP A 272 -14.17 19.10 12.63
CA ASP A 272 -14.83 19.60 11.41
C ASP A 272 -13.89 19.92 10.23
N ARG A 273 -12.56 19.83 10.43
CA ARG A 273 -11.55 20.01 9.38
C ARG A 273 -11.21 18.71 8.66
N ILE A 274 -11.67 17.55 9.16
CA ILE A 274 -11.52 16.26 8.47
C ILE A 274 -12.24 16.34 7.12
N LYS A 275 -11.56 15.86 6.07
CA LYS A 275 -12.07 15.84 4.71
C LYS A 275 -12.53 14.45 4.31
N PRO A 276 -13.60 14.36 3.50
CA PRO A 276 -14.04 13.09 2.92
C PRO A 276 -12.92 12.46 2.08
N LEU A 277 -12.82 11.13 2.11
CA LEU A 277 -11.84 10.39 1.30
C LEU A 277 -12.01 10.68 -0.20
N CYS A 278 -13.23 10.86 -0.70
CA CYS A 278 -13.46 11.24 -2.10
C CYS A 278 -12.76 12.57 -2.44
N GLU A 279 -12.79 13.58 -1.57
CA GLU A 279 -12.09 14.85 -1.82
C GLU A 279 -10.57 14.69 -1.82
N LEU A 280 -10.02 13.86 -0.93
CA LEU A 280 -8.59 13.56 -0.91
C LEU A 280 -8.14 12.84 -2.18
N MET A 281 -8.89 11.82 -2.61
CA MET A 281 -8.63 11.10 -3.87
C MET A 281 -8.76 12.02 -5.09
N LYS A 282 -9.71 12.96 -5.09
CA LYS A 282 -9.89 13.92 -6.18
C LYS A 282 -8.63 14.73 -6.44
N ARG A 283 -7.94 15.17 -5.38
CA ARG A 283 -6.68 15.93 -5.50
C ARG A 283 -5.62 15.11 -6.24
N VAL A 284 -5.49 13.84 -5.89
CA VAL A 284 -4.57 12.90 -6.54
C VAL A 284 -4.98 12.68 -8.01
N TRP A 285 -6.25 12.41 -8.26
CA TRP A 285 -6.79 12.17 -9.60
C TRP A 285 -6.59 13.36 -10.53
N GLU A 286 -6.92 14.57 -10.07
CA GLU A 286 -6.74 15.80 -10.84
C GLU A 286 -5.27 16.08 -11.13
N ARG A 287 -4.37 15.72 -10.20
CA ARG A 287 -2.93 15.91 -10.34
C ARG A 287 -2.30 14.96 -11.35
N TYR A 288 -2.67 13.68 -11.36
CA TYR A 288 -1.96 12.66 -12.13
C TYR A 288 -2.76 12.01 -13.26
N ARG A 289 -4.09 11.97 -13.17
CA ARG A 289 -4.98 11.30 -14.16
C ARG A 289 -4.52 9.88 -14.50
N ARG A 290 -4.02 9.16 -13.50
CA ARG A 290 -3.56 7.77 -13.59
C ARG A 290 -4.58 6.84 -12.92
N PRO A 291 -4.68 5.56 -13.36
CA PRO A 291 -5.47 4.56 -12.66
C PRO A 291 -5.12 4.51 -11.17
N MET A 292 -6.14 4.36 -10.32
CA MET A 292 -6.00 4.43 -8.87
C MET A 292 -6.45 3.14 -8.19
N ILE A 293 -5.87 2.86 -7.04
CA ILE A 293 -6.43 1.98 -6.01
C ILE A 293 -6.37 2.67 -4.65
N ILE A 294 -7.20 2.23 -3.71
CA ILE A 294 -6.84 2.39 -2.30
C ILE A 294 -5.75 1.35 -2.01
N GLY A 295 -4.54 1.83 -1.68
CA GLY A 295 -3.33 1.02 -1.57
C GLY A 295 -3.26 0.18 -0.30
N GLU A 296 -3.74 0.76 0.80
CA GLU A 296 -3.87 0.18 2.13
C GLU A 296 -4.94 0.94 2.90
N THR A 297 -5.78 0.21 3.64
CA THR A 297 -6.75 0.80 4.55
C THR A 297 -7.30 -0.24 5.51
N SER A 298 -7.51 0.17 6.77
CA SER A 298 -8.21 -0.63 7.78
C SER A 298 -8.72 0.24 8.92
N GLY A 299 -9.88 -0.15 9.49
CA GLY A 299 -10.26 0.31 10.82
C GLY A 299 -9.56 -0.50 11.91
N LEU A 300 -9.68 -0.09 13.17
CA LEU A 300 -9.12 -0.79 14.32
C LEU A 300 -10.20 -1.52 15.11
N GLY A 301 -9.90 -2.72 15.61
CA GLY A 301 -10.75 -3.49 16.52
C GLY A 301 -12.20 -3.65 16.03
N SER A 302 -13.15 -3.20 16.84
CA SER A 302 -14.58 -3.23 16.50
C SER A 302 -14.99 -2.22 15.42
N GLY A 303 -14.14 -1.24 15.11
CA GLY A 303 -14.36 -0.21 14.09
C GLY A 303 -14.11 -0.67 12.65
N ARG A 304 -13.50 -1.85 12.43
CA ARG A 304 -13.16 -2.39 11.09
C ARG A 304 -14.33 -2.38 10.11
N ALA A 305 -15.50 -2.84 10.53
CA ALA A 305 -16.68 -2.90 9.68
C ALA A 305 -17.24 -1.50 9.34
N ALA A 306 -17.30 -0.59 10.31
CA ALA A 306 -17.73 0.79 10.07
C ALA A 306 -16.77 1.49 9.10
N TRP A 307 -15.47 1.33 9.31
CA TRP A 307 -14.45 1.88 8.42
C TRP A 307 -14.59 1.37 6.98
N LEU A 308 -14.79 0.06 6.78
CA LEU A 308 -15.01 -0.48 5.43
C LEU A 308 -16.25 0.09 4.78
N LYS A 309 -17.36 0.19 5.53
CA LYS A 309 -18.58 0.82 5.03
C LYS A 309 -18.27 2.21 4.50
N ASP A 310 -17.61 3.03 5.31
CA ASP A 310 -17.38 4.42 4.97
C ASP A 310 -16.41 4.49 3.77
N VAL A 311 -15.30 3.73 3.78
CA VAL A 311 -14.35 3.70 2.65
C VAL A 311 -15.03 3.33 1.34
N MET A 312 -15.98 2.40 1.38
CA MET A 312 -16.74 2.00 0.21
C MET A 312 -17.70 3.09 -0.27
N GLU A 313 -18.40 3.78 0.63
CA GLU A 313 -19.30 4.88 0.28
C GLU A 313 -18.53 6.02 -0.39
N GLU A 314 -17.39 6.42 0.17
CA GLU A 314 -16.51 7.43 -0.43
C GLU A 314 -15.84 6.97 -1.74
N SER A 315 -15.48 5.69 -1.83
CA SER A 315 -14.94 5.12 -3.07
C SER A 315 -15.97 5.16 -4.19
N LEU A 316 -17.24 4.88 -3.90
CA LEU A 316 -18.32 4.98 -4.87
C LEU A 316 -18.68 6.43 -5.20
N ALA A 317 -18.56 7.36 -4.24
CA ALA A 317 -18.63 8.79 -4.51
C ALA A 317 -17.53 9.23 -5.50
N ALA A 318 -16.29 8.76 -5.32
CA ALA A 318 -15.18 9.03 -6.24
C ALA A 318 -15.41 8.45 -7.65
N VAL A 319 -15.95 7.23 -7.74
CA VAL A 319 -16.36 6.64 -9.02
C VAL A 319 -17.45 7.48 -9.69
N ASN A 320 -18.42 8.00 -8.93
CA ASN A 320 -19.46 8.92 -9.45
C ASN A 320 -18.88 10.25 -9.95
N GLU A 321 -17.78 10.73 -9.37
CA GLU A 321 -17.02 11.89 -9.87
C GLU A 321 -16.13 11.57 -11.09
N GLY A 322 -16.13 10.32 -11.58
CA GLY A 322 -15.40 9.90 -12.77
C GLY A 322 -13.92 9.59 -12.53
N MET A 323 -13.53 9.30 -11.28
CA MET A 323 -12.18 8.83 -10.97
C MET A 323 -11.99 7.38 -11.43
N ASP A 324 -10.78 7.05 -11.90
CA ASP A 324 -10.46 5.73 -12.45
C ASP A 324 -10.01 4.74 -11.35
N LEU A 325 -10.94 4.36 -10.47
CA LEU A 325 -10.68 3.49 -9.33
C LEU A 325 -10.83 2.00 -9.72
N HIS A 326 -9.74 1.24 -9.58
CA HIS A 326 -9.65 -0.16 -10.01
C HIS A 326 -9.69 -1.18 -8.87
N GLY A 327 -9.55 -0.75 -7.62
CA GLY A 327 -9.63 -1.67 -6.50
C GLY A 327 -9.40 -1.00 -5.14
N ILE A 328 -9.71 -1.78 -4.10
CA ILE A 328 -9.56 -1.39 -2.70
C ILE A 328 -8.78 -2.50 -1.99
N CYS A 329 -7.59 -2.17 -1.51
CA CYS A 329 -6.75 -3.09 -0.75
C CYS A 329 -7.14 -3.06 0.74
N LEU A 330 -7.74 -4.16 1.20
CA LEU A 330 -8.04 -4.40 2.60
C LEU A 330 -6.75 -4.86 3.28
N PHE A 331 -6.04 -3.93 3.93
CA PHE A 331 -4.71 -4.19 4.46
C PHE A 331 -4.69 -3.99 5.99
N PRO A 332 -4.22 -4.98 6.76
CA PRO A 332 -3.65 -6.25 6.31
C PRO A 332 -4.69 -7.40 6.22
N ALA A 333 -4.34 -8.49 5.53
CA ALA A 333 -5.16 -9.72 5.47
C ALA A 333 -5.24 -10.42 6.84
N ILE A 334 -4.10 -10.46 7.53
CA ILE A 334 -3.95 -10.95 8.90
C ILE A 334 -3.42 -9.81 9.76
N ASP A 335 -3.76 -9.80 11.03
CA ASP A 335 -3.39 -8.75 11.96
C ASP A 335 -1.88 -8.52 12.04
N MET A 336 -1.50 -7.32 12.48
CA MET A 336 -0.10 -6.93 12.66
C MET A 336 0.10 -6.30 14.03
N PRO A 337 1.30 -6.42 14.62
CA PRO A 337 1.61 -5.76 15.87
C PRO A 337 1.86 -4.27 15.63
N ASP A 338 1.42 -3.44 16.57
CA ASP A 338 1.88 -2.06 16.68
C ASP A 338 3.42 -2.04 16.79
N TRP A 339 4.09 -1.26 15.95
CA TRP A 339 5.55 -1.29 15.90
C TRP A 339 6.22 -0.78 17.19
N HIS A 340 5.53 0.05 17.96
CA HIS A 340 6.02 0.67 19.18
C HIS A 340 5.73 -0.16 20.43
N THR A 341 4.52 -0.72 20.55
CA THR A 341 4.08 -1.46 21.74
C THR A 341 4.21 -2.97 21.58
N GLY A 342 4.13 -3.48 20.35
CA GLY A 342 4.07 -4.92 20.06
C GLY A 342 2.69 -5.54 20.30
N GLU A 343 1.69 -4.73 20.69
CA GLU A 343 0.31 -5.20 20.87
C GLU A 343 -0.36 -5.40 19.51
N TRP A 344 -1.25 -6.39 19.41
CA TRP A 344 -2.03 -6.64 18.21
C TRP A 344 -2.99 -5.48 17.93
N LEU A 345 -2.98 -4.95 16.71
CA LEU A 345 -3.80 -3.79 16.33
C LEU A 345 -5.28 -4.16 16.13
N HIS A 346 -5.58 -5.44 15.92
CA HIS A 346 -6.89 -5.93 15.53
C HIS A 346 -7.42 -5.21 14.28
N ASN A 347 -6.54 -5.00 13.29
CA ASN A 347 -6.82 -4.21 12.09
C ASN A 347 -6.99 -5.07 10.82
N GLY A 348 -6.51 -6.32 10.86
CA GLY A 348 -6.61 -7.23 9.73
C GLY A 348 -8.01 -7.81 9.49
N ILE A 349 -8.18 -8.53 8.38
CA ILE A 349 -9.39 -9.35 8.13
C ILE A 349 -9.48 -10.47 9.17
N CYS A 350 -8.33 -11.08 9.50
CA CYS A 350 -8.20 -12.05 10.58
C CYS A 350 -7.38 -11.46 11.73
N ASP A 351 -7.86 -11.62 12.96
CA ASP A 351 -7.06 -11.47 14.18
C ASP A 351 -6.06 -12.64 14.30
N LEU A 352 -4.98 -12.43 15.07
CA LEU A 352 -3.99 -13.46 15.39
C LEU A 352 -4.05 -13.81 16.87
N GLU A 353 -4.33 -15.07 17.19
CA GLU A 353 -4.35 -15.57 18.56
C GLU A 353 -3.23 -16.61 18.77
N ASP A 354 -2.39 -16.39 19.78
CA ASP A 354 -1.34 -17.35 20.13
C ASP A 354 -1.93 -18.62 20.78
N CYS A 355 -1.75 -19.74 20.10
CA CYS A 355 -2.09 -21.08 20.57
C CYS A 355 -0.79 -21.91 20.64
N ASP A 356 -0.12 -21.86 21.79
CA ASP A 356 1.12 -22.61 22.07
C ASP A 356 2.25 -22.36 21.04
N GLY A 357 2.46 -21.10 20.66
CA GLY A 357 3.49 -20.68 19.70
C GLY A 357 3.08 -20.78 18.24
N HIS A 358 1.83 -21.19 17.96
CA HIS A 358 1.20 -21.09 16.64
C HIS A 358 0.16 -19.96 16.64
N LEU A 359 0.32 -18.97 15.75
CA LEU A 359 -0.64 -17.89 15.62
C LEU A 359 -1.82 -18.34 14.77
N ARG A 360 -2.96 -18.60 15.41
CA ARG A 360 -4.20 -18.99 14.73
C ARG A 360 -4.89 -17.78 14.12
N ARG A 361 -5.36 -17.91 12.87
CA ARG A 361 -6.11 -16.86 12.17
C ARG A 361 -7.57 -16.92 12.58
N ILE A 362 -8.08 -15.85 13.18
CA ILE A 362 -9.47 -15.71 13.60
C ILE A 362 -10.16 -14.65 12.75
N PRO A 363 -10.99 -15.02 11.76
CA PRO A 363 -11.71 -14.05 10.95
C PRO A 363 -12.61 -13.15 11.81
N SER A 364 -12.53 -11.83 11.56
CA SER A 364 -13.48 -10.88 12.16
C SER A 364 -14.83 -11.00 11.47
N GLU A 365 -15.79 -11.67 12.12
CA GLU A 365 -17.12 -11.93 11.54
C GLU A 365 -17.81 -10.65 11.05
N ASN A 366 -17.78 -9.57 11.84
CA ASN A 366 -18.40 -8.30 11.48
C ASN A 366 -17.74 -7.69 10.24
N TYR A 367 -16.42 -7.75 10.14
CA TYR A 367 -15.69 -7.21 9.00
C TYR A 367 -15.93 -8.05 7.73
N VAL A 368 -15.90 -9.37 7.84
CA VAL A 368 -16.22 -10.29 6.75
C VAL A 368 -17.66 -10.11 6.27
N ASN A 369 -18.63 -9.98 7.18
CA ASN A 369 -20.03 -9.73 6.84
C ASN A 369 -20.21 -8.42 6.06
N GLU A 370 -19.48 -7.38 6.45
CA GLU A 370 -19.49 -6.10 5.73
C GLU A 370 -18.86 -6.22 4.34
N LEU A 371 -17.75 -6.95 4.20
CA LEU A 371 -17.19 -7.29 2.89
C LEU A 371 -18.21 -8.04 2.02
N ARG A 372 -18.93 -9.04 2.58
CA ARG A 372 -19.97 -9.78 1.85
C ARG A 372 -21.10 -8.87 1.39
N ARG A 373 -21.50 -7.91 2.22
CA ARG A 373 -22.52 -6.91 1.87
C ARG A 373 -22.10 -6.13 0.64
N TRP A 374 -20.86 -5.61 0.61
CA TRP A 374 -20.36 -4.86 -0.54
C TRP A 374 -20.13 -5.72 -1.77
N GLN A 375 -19.63 -6.94 -1.63
CA GLN A 375 -19.53 -7.87 -2.75
C GLN A 375 -20.90 -8.08 -3.41
N LYS A 376 -21.96 -8.26 -2.61
CA LYS A 376 -23.32 -8.37 -3.13
C LYS A 376 -23.80 -7.08 -3.81
N GLU A 377 -23.59 -5.91 -3.20
CA GLU A 377 -23.98 -4.62 -3.79
C GLU A 377 -23.27 -4.32 -5.12
N LEU A 378 -22.04 -4.77 -5.27
CA LEU A 378 -21.22 -4.60 -6.47
C LEU A 378 -21.32 -5.78 -7.46
N ASN A 379 -22.22 -6.73 -7.22
CA ASN A 379 -22.34 -7.96 -8.00
C ASN A 379 -20.98 -8.67 -8.19
N ARG A 380 -20.18 -8.77 -7.12
CA ARG A 380 -18.89 -9.46 -7.07
C ARG A 380 -19.05 -10.83 -6.43
N VAL A 381 -18.16 -11.74 -6.80
CA VAL A 381 -18.10 -13.08 -6.23
C VAL A 381 -17.74 -13.03 -4.74
N THR A 382 -18.27 -13.98 -3.98
CA THR A 382 -17.95 -14.17 -2.56
C THR A 382 -16.95 -15.30 -2.34
N ALA A 383 -16.65 -16.11 -3.36
CA ALA A 383 -15.54 -17.04 -3.37
C ALA A 383 -14.98 -17.07 -4.79
N LEU A 384 -13.68 -17.30 -4.94
CA LEU A 384 -13.10 -17.37 -6.29
C LEU A 384 -13.55 -18.65 -7.01
N ASP A 385 -13.85 -18.50 -8.29
CA ASP A 385 -13.98 -19.61 -9.22
C ASP A 385 -12.65 -20.32 -9.44
N THR A 386 -12.69 -21.47 -10.13
CA THR A 386 -11.48 -22.28 -10.40
C THR A 386 -10.39 -21.46 -11.08
N ASP A 387 -10.76 -20.61 -12.03
CA ASP A 387 -9.86 -19.64 -12.67
C ASP A 387 -10.44 -18.22 -12.52
N PRO A 388 -9.97 -17.40 -11.54
CA PRO A 388 -10.49 -16.03 -11.36
C PRO A 388 -10.13 -15.09 -12.52
N PHE A 389 -9.34 -15.54 -13.50
CA PHE A 389 -8.98 -14.78 -14.69
C PHE A 389 -9.86 -15.09 -15.91
N SER A 390 -10.77 -16.08 -15.82
CA SER A 390 -11.62 -16.44 -16.96
C SER A 390 -12.68 -15.39 -17.27
N ASP A 391 -13.18 -14.70 -16.25
CA ASP A 391 -14.16 -13.62 -16.34
C ASP A 391 -13.64 -12.39 -15.59
N PRO A 392 -12.85 -11.52 -16.24
CA PRO A 392 -12.24 -10.37 -15.58
C PRO A 392 -13.30 -9.40 -15.06
N VAL A 393 -13.00 -8.73 -13.94
CA VAL A 393 -13.87 -7.68 -13.38
C VAL A 393 -14.16 -6.62 -14.43
N GLU A 394 -15.43 -6.47 -14.77
CA GLU A 394 -15.91 -5.32 -15.53
C GLU A 394 -16.10 -4.15 -14.56
N LEU A 395 -15.30 -3.10 -14.69
CA LEU A 395 -15.49 -1.88 -13.88
C LEU A 395 -16.85 -1.22 -14.14
N GLN A 396 -17.49 -1.56 -15.25
CA GLN A 396 -18.84 -1.10 -15.54
C GLN A 396 -19.83 -1.49 -14.43
N ASP A 397 -19.67 -2.66 -13.81
CA ASP A 397 -20.54 -3.07 -12.70
C ASP A 397 -20.36 -2.19 -11.45
N VAL A 398 -19.11 -1.79 -11.17
CA VAL A 398 -18.80 -0.85 -10.08
C VAL A 398 -19.37 0.54 -10.39
N ILE A 399 -19.23 1.00 -11.63
CA ILE A 399 -19.78 2.28 -12.09
C ILE A 399 -21.32 2.28 -12.02
N ASP A 400 -21.96 1.18 -12.43
CA ASP A 400 -23.42 1.06 -12.40
C ASP A 400 -23.93 0.97 -10.96
N ALA A 401 -23.22 0.28 -10.07
CA ALA A 401 -23.51 0.27 -8.65
C ALA A 401 -23.35 1.67 -8.03
N ALA A 402 -22.27 2.40 -8.34
CA ALA A 402 -22.06 3.77 -7.88
C ALA A 402 -23.20 4.70 -8.31
N ARG A 403 -23.64 4.61 -9.58
CA ARG A 403 -24.76 5.38 -10.13
C ARG A 403 -26.11 5.00 -9.52
N ARG A 404 -26.31 3.73 -9.18
CA ARG A 404 -27.52 3.22 -8.51
C ARG A 404 -27.60 3.70 -7.06
N LEU A 405 -26.49 3.66 -6.34
CA LEU A 405 -26.42 3.99 -4.91
C LEU A 405 -26.30 5.49 -4.66
N GLN A 406 -25.81 6.26 -5.63
CA GLN A 406 -25.75 7.73 -5.62
C GLN A 406 -25.06 8.33 -4.39
N PHE A 407 -24.05 7.63 -3.84
CA PHE A 407 -23.22 8.17 -2.77
C PHE A 407 -22.53 9.46 -3.22
N LYS A 408 -22.39 10.37 -2.26
CA LYS A 408 -21.73 11.68 -2.38
C LYS A 408 -20.71 11.77 -1.25
N PRO A 409 -19.67 12.61 -1.40
CA PRO A 409 -18.71 12.84 -0.33
C PRO A 409 -19.43 13.20 0.98
N ASP A 410 -19.18 12.44 2.04
CA ASP A 410 -19.77 12.66 3.36
C ASP A 410 -18.97 13.72 4.12
N GLN A 411 -19.62 14.86 4.36
CA GLN A 411 -19.03 15.95 5.14
C GLN A 411 -18.80 15.57 6.62
N ASN A 412 -19.40 14.47 7.08
CA ASN A 412 -19.16 13.89 8.40
C ASN A 412 -18.32 12.62 8.31
N TRP A 413 -17.38 12.53 7.37
CA TRP A 413 -16.35 11.50 7.39
C TRP A 413 -15.51 11.63 8.68
N HIS A 414 -15.59 10.67 9.61
CA HIS A 414 -14.83 10.69 10.87
C HIS A 414 -14.26 9.34 11.27
#